data_AF-A0A919ZNJ3-F1
#
_entry.id   AF-A0A919ZNJ3-F1
#
_cell.length_a   1.000
_cell.length_b   1.000
_cell.length_c   1.000
_cell.angle_alpha   90.00
_cell.angle_beta   90.00
_cell.angle_gamma   90.00
#
_symmetry.space_group_name_H-M   'P 1'
#
loop_
_entity.id
_entity.type
_entity.pdbx_description
1 polymer ?
#
loop_
_entity_poly.entity_id
_entity_poly.type
_entity_poly.pdbx_seq_one_letter_code
_entity_poly.pdbx_strand_id
1 'polypeptide(L)'
;MDIYEKFNQLVNANDSIEIIDLLHDFKKSKKLSLDEEGWVYWNLSDNYALLRNTNDLYQNHLEFVNWGKTALYPEKLHWLVSDATQALTLSLGDHFKDWTEWYLYACTHSNRSRENRAVRFESHRTAAASSLTLKNIQVLDIALENMLRLIHEDDTWQNLLFSKIAYFSLLLERNYLHKDEEGINSIISCIYQLLPAELDEICSIENVETAPPLLGSWSQLNYSRTSKRSLLIALNNLGCSFTRIEKHEDSLRMFGLVLDNGHKLNSYGLAKYLSSLWITEGDKDTVMNRFLEINETGQSFSDLTNFEPGLKELVV
;
A
#
# COMPACT_ATOMS: atom_id res chain seq x y z
N MET A 1 28.53 10.11 -12.11
CA MET A 1 27.13 9.68 -12.00
C MET A 1 26.59 10.28 -10.72
N ASP A 2 25.45 10.96 -10.81
CA ASP A 2 24.80 11.54 -9.65
C ASP A 2 24.31 10.43 -8.70
N ILE A 3 24.21 10.71 -7.40
CA ILE A 3 23.76 9.73 -6.43
C ILE A 3 22.34 9.24 -6.74
N TYR A 4 21.45 10.15 -7.14
CA TYR A 4 20.07 9.82 -7.45
C TYR A 4 19.95 8.91 -8.68
N GLU A 5 20.83 9.10 -9.67
CA GLU A 5 20.92 8.21 -10.84
C GLU A 5 21.38 6.80 -10.45
N LYS A 6 22.46 6.69 -9.65
CA LYS A 6 22.95 5.39 -9.17
C LYS A 6 21.91 4.70 -8.28
N PHE A 7 21.25 5.45 -7.39
CA PHE A 7 20.18 4.93 -6.56
C PHE A 7 19.05 4.33 -7.43
N ASN A 8 18.56 5.05 -8.44
CA ASN A 8 17.50 4.55 -9.32
C ASN A 8 17.94 3.30 -10.11
N GLN A 9 19.20 3.23 -10.55
CA GLN A 9 19.74 2.02 -11.20
C GLN A 9 19.70 0.82 -10.25
N LEU A 10 20.07 1.01 -8.98
CA LEU A 10 20.07 -0.05 -7.98
C LEU A 10 18.66 -0.50 -7.59
N VAL A 11 17.72 0.44 -7.47
CA VAL A 11 16.29 0.11 -7.25
C VAL A 11 15.78 -0.76 -8.39
N ASN A 12 16.10 -0.42 -9.65
CA ASN A 12 15.71 -1.23 -10.80
C ASN A 12 16.39 -2.62 -10.84
N ALA A 13 17.57 -2.74 -10.23
CA ALA A 13 18.30 -4.00 -10.09
C ALA A 13 17.87 -4.82 -8.87
N ASN A 14 16.99 -4.29 -8.01
CA ASN A 14 16.62 -4.85 -6.70
C ASN A 14 17.83 -5.16 -5.79
N ASP A 15 18.85 -4.31 -5.80
CA ASP A 15 20.08 -4.51 -5.01
C ASP A 15 20.06 -3.70 -3.71
N SER A 16 19.34 -4.20 -2.70
CA SER A 16 19.19 -3.51 -1.43
C SER A 16 20.50 -3.33 -0.66
N ILE A 17 21.49 -4.21 -0.85
CA ILE A 17 22.78 -4.11 -0.14
C ILE A 17 23.59 -2.95 -0.71
N GLU A 18 23.74 -2.86 -2.05
CA GLU A 18 24.44 -1.72 -2.65
C GLU A 18 23.73 -0.39 -2.38
N ILE A 19 22.39 -0.38 -2.26
CA ILE A 19 21.65 0.84 -1.88
C ILE A 19 22.02 1.28 -0.46
N ILE A 20 22.05 0.35 0.50
CA ILE A 20 22.40 0.65 1.89
C ILE A 20 23.80 1.25 1.96
N ASP A 21 24.78 0.64 1.28
CA ASP A 21 26.16 1.12 1.24
C ASP A 21 26.25 2.53 0.62
N LEU A 22 25.57 2.76 -0.51
CA LEU A 22 25.50 4.06 -1.19
C LEU A 22 24.96 5.16 -0.25
N LEU A 23 23.88 4.88 0.48
CA LEU A 23 23.22 5.85 1.37
C LEU A 23 24.06 6.16 2.61
N HIS A 24 24.75 5.16 3.18
CA HIS A 24 25.69 5.38 4.28
C HIS A 24 26.89 6.24 3.87
N ASP A 25 27.44 6.01 2.68
CA ASP A 25 28.53 6.83 2.14
C ASP A 25 28.06 8.25 1.85
N PHE A 26 26.84 8.42 1.33
CA PHE A 26 26.27 9.75 1.09
C PHE A 26 26.14 10.57 2.37
N LYS A 27 25.59 9.96 3.42
CA LYS A 27 25.43 10.58 4.75
C LYS A 27 26.77 11.04 5.35
N LYS A 28 27.87 10.35 5.04
CA LYS A 28 29.23 10.72 5.49
C LYS A 28 29.91 11.76 4.59
N SER A 29 29.56 11.81 3.32
CA SER A 29 30.29 12.59 2.31
C SER A 29 30.11 14.11 2.44
N LYS A 30 28.95 14.56 2.93
CA LYS A 30 28.59 15.97 2.99
C LYS A 30 27.52 16.22 4.06
N LYS A 31 27.31 17.50 4.39
CA LYS A 31 26.13 17.92 5.14
C LYS A 31 24.89 17.86 4.22
N LEU A 32 23.93 17.02 4.57
CA LEU A 32 22.68 16.86 3.84
C LEU A 32 21.70 18.00 4.15
N SER A 33 20.86 18.35 3.17
CA SER A 33 19.65 19.13 3.41
C SER A 33 18.62 18.32 4.22
N LEU A 34 17.61 19.00 4.77
CA LEU A 34 16.56 18.35 5.57
C LEU A 34 15.86 17.22 4.79
N ASP A 35 15.55 17.45 3.51
CA ASP A 35 14.84 16.47 2.69
C ASP A 35 15.76 15.35 2.21
N GLU A 36 17.05 15.61 1.98
CA GLU A 36 18.03 14.55 1.71
C GLU A 36 18.21 13.64 2.93
N GLU A 37 18.31 14.21 4.13
CA GLU A 37 18.47 13.44 5.37
C GLU A 37 17.22 12.56 5.62
N GLY A 38 16.02 13.14 5.48
CA GLY A 38 14.77 12.39 5.59
C GLY A 38 14.64 11.28 4.54
N TRP A 39 15.04 11.57 3.29
CA TRP A 39 15.06 10.60 2.21
C TRP A 39 16.04 9.44 2.46
N VAL A 40 17.24 9.73 2.98
CA VAL A 40 18.23 8.72 3.36
C VAL A 40 17.70 7.80 4.45
N TYR A 41 17.18 8.36 5.56
CA TYR A 41 16.63 7.54 6.63
C TYR A 41 15.48 6.66 6.15
N TRP A 42 14.56 7.23 5.37
CA TRP A 42 13.41 6.50 4.84
C TRP A 42 13.87 5.31 3.98
N ASN A 43 14.84 5.52 3.06
CA ASN A 43 15.30 4.47 2.16
C ASN A 43 16.20 3.44 2.85
N LEU A 44 16.96 3.82 3.89
CA LEU A 44 17.64 2.84 4.74
C LEU A 44 16.61 1.93 5.42
N SER A 45 15.56 2.49 6.01
CA SER A 45 14.46 1.70 6.59
C SER A 45 13.78 0.82 5.55
N ASP A 46 13.49 1.33 4.36
CA ASP A 46 12.86 0.55 3.30
C ASP A 46 13.72 -0.66 2.89
N ASN A 47 15.02 -0.45 2.67
CA ASN A 47 15.91 -1.54 2.25
C ASN A 47 16.19 -2.55 3.36
N TYR A 48 16.29 -2.13 4.63
CA TYR A 48 16.32 -3.08 5.74
C TYR A 48 15.02 -3.88 5.85
N ALA A 49 13.87 -3.25 5.56
CA ALA A 49 12.58 -3.94 5.56
C ALA A 49 12.48 -4.98 4.44
N LEU A 50 12.92 -4.65 3.21
CA LEU A 50 12.98 -5.59 2.08
C LEU A 50 13.87 -6.81 2.36
N LEU A 51 14.97 -6.61 3.09
CA LEU A 51 15.87 -7.69 3.55
C LEU A 51 15.34 -8.44 4.79
N ARG A 52 14.20 -8.04 5.35
CA ARG A 52 13.66 -8.54 6.63
C ARG A 52 14.64 -8.42 7.81
N ASN A 53 15.55 -7.45 7.75
CA ASN A 53 16.51 -7.19 8.81
C ASN A 53 15.88 -6.29 9.87
N THR A 54 15.15 -6.91 10.80
CA THR A 54 14.35 -6.21 11.81
C THR A 54 15.17 -5.35 12.76
N ASN A 55 16.38 -5.79 13.12
CA ASN A 55 17.23 -5.09 14.09
C ASN A 55 17.78 -3.79 13.51
N ASP A 56 18.39 -3.84 12.32
CA ASP A 56 18.95 -2.65 11.68
C ASP A 56 17.85 -1.69 11.24
N LEU A 57 16.70 -2.22 10.79
CA LEU A 57 15.49 -1.44 10.55
C LEU A 57 15.11 -0.65 11.80
N TYR A 58 14.98 -1.32 12.95
CA TYR A 58 14.58 -0.67 14.19
C TYR A 58 15.56 0.42 14.64
N GLN A 59 16.87 0.14 14.61
CA GLN A 59 17.88 1.13 14.99
C GLN A 59 17.84 2.37 14.08
N ASN A 60 17.82 2.16 12.76
CA ASN A 60 17.71 3.27 11.81
C ASN A 60 16.42 4.06 12.00
N HIS A 61 15.29 3.38 12.19
CA HIS A 61 13.99 4.04 12.29
C HIS A 61 13.82 4.80 13.62
N LEU A 62 14.40 4.28 14.71
CA LEU A 62 14.48 4.99 15.99
C LEU A 62 15.31 6.29 15.85
N GLU A 63 16.46 6.22 15.17
CA GLU A 63 17.25 7.41 14.84
C GLU A 63 16.45 8.40 13.97
N PHE A 64 15.77 7.90 12.94
CA PHE A 64 14.96 8.70 12.04
C PHE A 64 13.87 9.47 12.80
N VAL A 65 13.15 8.79 13.70
CA VAL A 65 12.10 9.43 14.50
C VAL A 65 12.69 10.43 15.49
N ASN A 66 13.77 10.10 16.18
CA ASN A 66 14.41 11.01 17.13
C ASN A 66 14.93 12.29 16.45
N TRP A 67 15.60 12.14 15.31
CA TRP A 67 15.99 13.26 14.47
C TRP A 67 14.75 14.03 13.98
N GLY A 68 13.76 13.32 13.44
CA GLY A 68 12.56 13.91 12.84
C GLY A 68 11.76 14.78 13.81
N LYS A 69 11.62 14.34 15.06
CA LYS A 69 10.96 15.11 16.14
C LYS A 69 11.63 16.47 16.44
N THR A 70 12.92 16.60 16.13
CA THR A 70 13.71 17.81 16.43
C THR A 70 13.97 18.67 15.20
N ALA A 71 14.12 18.05 14.03
CA ALA A 71 14.58 18.71 12.82
C ALA A 71 13.46 18.97 11.79
N LEU A 72 12.48 18.07 11.68
CA LEU A 72 11.43 18.22 10.68
C LEU A 72 10.44 19.32 11.08
N TYR A 73 9.97 20.05 10.09
CA TYR A 73 8.79 20.88 10.27
C TYR A 73 7.57 20.00 10.62
N PRO A 74 6.64 20.48 11.45
CA PRO A 74 5.49 19.70 11.91
C PRO A 74 4.72 19.01 10.79
N GLU A 75 4.51 19.68 9.66
CA GLU A 75 3.79 19.14 8.51
C GLU A 75 4.44 17.90 7.88
N LYS A 76 5.74 17.65 8.13
CA LYS A 76 6.50 16.52 7.59
C LYS A 76 6.53 15.28 8.49
N LEU A 77 5.94 15.33 9.70
CA LEU A 77 6.05 14.24 10.67
C LEU A 77 5.43 12.91 10.21
N HIS A 78 4.43 12.94 9.32
CA HIS A 78 3.85 11.72 8.75
C HIS A 78 4.77 10.98 7.78
N TRP A 79 5.87 11.61 7.31
CA TRP A 79 6.90 10.94 6.50
C TRP A 79 7.48 9.73 7.24
N LEU A 80 7.66 9.85 8.56
CA LEU A 80 8.21 8.82 9.44
C LEU A 80 7.42 7.49 9.39
N VAL A 81 6.12 7.54 9.10
CA VAL A 81 5.18 6.42 9.36
C VAL A 81 4.25 6.14 8.17
N SER A 82 4.78 6.29 6.96
CA SER A 82 4.00 6.24 5.71
C SER A 82 4.14 4.95 4.90
N ASP A 83 4.87 3.95 5.40
CA ASP A 83 5.15 2.70 4.69
C ASP A 83 4.78 1.43 5.49
N ALA A 84 3.96 0.57 4.87
CA ALA A 84 3.46 -0.66 5.50
C ALA A 84 4.48 -1.80 5.52
N THR A 85 5.42 -1.84 4.57
CA THR A 85 6.50 -2.84 4.56
C THR A 85 7.41 -2.61 5.77
N GLN A 86 7.75 -1.35 6.04
CA GLN A 86 8.51 -0.96 7.23
C GLN A 86 7.76 -1.32 8.52
N ALA A 87 6.48 -0.93 8.62
CA ALA A 87 5.65 -1.20 9.81
C ALA A 87 5.49 -2.71 10.10
N LEU A 88 5.18 -3.51 9.07
CA LEU A 88 5.01 -4.96 9.20
C LEU A 88 6.34 -5.66 9.48
N THR A 89 7.46 -5.21 8.91
CA THR A 89 8.77 -5.80 9.21
C THR A 89 9.20 -5.50 10.64
N LEU A 90 8.96 -4.30 11.16
CA LEU A 90 9.17 -4.00 12.59
C LEU A 90 8.35 -4.92 13.50
N SER A 91 7.15 -5.33 13.09
CA SER A 91 6.34 -6.28 13.86
C SER A 91 6.96 -7.67 13.98
N LEU A 92 7.78 -8.09 13.01
CA LEU A 92 8.50 -9.37 13.07
C LEU A 92 9.59 -9.38 14.14
N GLY A 93 10.05 -8.21 14.57
CA GLY A 93 11.01 -8.02 15.67
C GLY A 93 10.36 -7.50 16.96
N ASP A 94 9.04 -7.63 17.13
CA ASP A 94 8.30 -7.14 18.30
C ASP A 94 8.34 -5.60 18.52
N HIS A 95 8.66 -4.82 17.48
CA HIS A 95 8.78 -3.35 17.55
C HIS A 95 7.54 -2.59 17.05
N PHE A 96 6.42 -3.28 16.79
CA PHE A 96 5.20 -2.62 16.26
C PHE A 96 4.55 -1.65 17.25
N LYS A 97 4.75 -1.87 18.55
CA LYS A 97 4.28 -0.94 19.59
C LYS A 97 4.97 0.41 19.44
N ASP A 98 6.28 0.44 19.25
CA ASP A 98 7.04 1.67 19.08
C ASP A 98 6.61 2.40 17.80
N TRP A 99 6.41 1.65 16.70
CA TRP A 99 5.88 2.21 15.45
C TRP A 99 4.52 2.87 15.65
N THR A 100 3.63 2.23 16.41
CA THR A 100 2.32 2.80 16.78
C THR A 100 2.47 4.10 17.55
N GLU A 101 3.38 4.16 18.53
CA GLU A 101 3.66 5.38 19.30
C GLU A 101 4.16 6.51 18.40
N TRP A 102 5.00 6.21 17.40
CA TRP A 102 5.47 7.18 16.41
C TRP A 102 4.34 7.68 15.51
N TYR A 103 3.44 6.78 15.09
CA TYR A 103 2.26 7.14 14.29
C TYR A 103 1.32 8.07 15.06
N LEU A 104 1.01 7.73 16.32
CA LEU A 104 0.18 8.57 17.18
C LEU A 104 0.85 9.93 17.45
N TYR A 105 2.17 9.95 17.63
CA TYR A 105 2.92 11.19 17.76
C TYR A 105 2.74 12.08 16.52
N ALA A 106 2.89 11.54 15.31
CA ALA A 106 2.67 12.28 14.07
C ALA A 106 1.23 12.83 13.97
N CYS A 107 0.23 12.02 14.33
CA CYS A 107 -1.17 12.44 14.34
C CYS A 107 -1.43 13.63 15.29
N THR A 108 -0.76 13.67 16.44
CA THR A 108 -0.93 14.74 17.45
C THR A 108 -0.14 16.00 17.10
N HIS A 109 1.05 15.88 16.52
CA HIS A 109 1.99 17.00 16.37
C HIS A 109 2.09 17.54 14.95
N SER A 110 1.57 16.84 13.94
CA SER A 110 1.59 17.35 12.57
C SER A 110 0.51 18.40 12.35
N ASN A 111 0.91 19.55 11.82
CA ASN A 111 -0.04 20.53 11.29
C ASN A 111 -0.74 19.95 10.06
N ARG A 112 -2.05 20.20 9.91
CA ARG A 112 -2.81 19.79 8.72
C ARG A 112 -2.67 20.87 7.65
N SER A 113 -2.21 20.51 6.47
CA SER A 113 -2.16 21.40 5.31
C SER A 113 -2.60 20.67 4.04
N ARG A 114 -2.82 21.44 2.96
CA ARG A 114 -3.05 20.89 1.63
C ARG A 114 -1.82 20.12 1.12
N GLU A 115 -0.63 20.61 1.45
CA GLU A 115 0.66 20.10 0.94
C GLU A 115 1.03 18.73 1.53
N ASN A 116 0.60 18.43 2.77
CA ASN A 116 0.87 17.15 3.42
C ASN A 116 -0.33 16.20 3.44
N ARG A 117 -1.44 16.54 2.77
CA ARG A 117 -2.66 15.72 2.79
C ARG A 117 -2.39 14.31 2.26
N ALA A 118 -1.61 14.17 1.20
CA ALA A 118 -1.31 12.88 0.60
C ALA A 118 -0.47 11.99 1.52
N VAL A 119 0.63 12.48 2.11
CA VAL A 119 1.42 11.66 3.06
C VAL A 119 0.64 11.35 4.33
N ARG A 120 -0.23 12.25 4.81
CA ARG A 120 -1.14 11.96 5.93
C ARG A 120 -2.03 10.77 5.59
N PHE A 121 -2.64 10.78 4.40
CA PHE A 121 -3.43 9.66 3.92
C PHE A 121 -2.63 8.35 3.87
N GLU A 122 -1.42 8.37 3.30
CA GLU A 122 -0.56 7.17 3.22
C GLU A 122 -0.19 6.63 4.61
N SER A 123 0.07 7.50 5.58
CA SER A 123 0.33 7.08 6.96
C SER A 123 -0.90 6.46 7.65
N HIS A 124 -2.09 7.03 7.46
CA HIS A 124 -3.31 6.47 8.02
C HIS A 124 -3.65 5.14 7.35
N ARG A 125 -3.49 5.04 6.02
CA ARG A 125 -3.65 3.80 5.27
C ARG A 125 -2.68 2.71 5.74
N THR A 126 -1.43 3.08 5.97
CA THR A 126 -0.38 2.20 6.52
C THR A 126 -0.74 1.70 7.92
N ALA A 127 -1.15 2.60 8.81
CA ALA A 127 -1.56 2.26 10.16
C ALA A 127 -2.76 1.31 10.13
N ALA A 128 -3.81 1.62 9.37
CA ALA A 128 -4.99 0.78 9.23
C ALA A 128 -4.63 -0.62 8.68
N ALA A 129 -3.88 -0.71 7.58
CA ALA A 129 -3.51 -1.99 6.97
C ALA A 129 -2.66 -2.87 7.91
N SER A 130 -1.67 -2.27 8.57
CA SER A 130 -0.78 -2.98 9.49
C SER A 130 -1.52 -3.42 10.74
N SER A 131 -2.35 -2.55 11.32
CA SER A 131 -3.18 -2.85 12.48
C SER A 131 -4.25 -3.89 12.20
N LEU A 132 -4.83 -3.92 11.00
CA LEU A 132 -5.74 -4.98 10.57
C LEU A 132 -5.02 -6.34 10.54
N THR A 133 -3.83 -6.38 9.92
CA THR A 133 -3.00 -7.59 9.83
C THR A 133 -2.62 -8.12 11.22
N LEU A 134 -2.25 -7.22 12.13
CA LEU A 134 -1.81 -7.54 13.49
C LEU A 134 -2.96 -7.57 14.50
N LYS A 135 -4.21 -7.38 14.06
CA LYS A 135 -5.43 -7.34 14.88
C LYS A 135 -5.37 -6.31 16.04
N ASN A 136 -4.67 -5.20 15.84
CA ASN A 136 -4.66 -4.06 16.77
C ASN A 136 -5.85 -3.12 16.49
N ILE A 137 -7.02 -3.49 17.01
CA ILE A 137 -8.31 -2.83 16.72
C ILE A 137 -8.30 -1.34 17.10
N GLN A 138 -7.68 -0.98 18.23
CA GLN A 138 -7.67 0.40 18.71
C GLN A 138 -7.01 1.35 17.69
N VAL A 139 -5.85 0.95 17.16
CA VAL A 139 -5.12 1.78 16.18
C VAL A 139 -5.81 1.75 14.83
N LEU A 140 -6.39 0.61 14.44
CA LEU A 140 -7.19 0.48 13.23
C LEU A 140 -8.35 1.48 13.21
N ASP A 141 -9.15 1.55 14.27
CA ASP A 141 -10.30 2.46 14.35
C ASP A 141 -9.87 3.94 14.31
N ILE A 142 -8.78 4.30 15.01
CA ILE A 142 -8.20 5.66 14.95
C ILE A 142 -7.76 6.00 13.52
N ALA A 143 -7.09 5.07 12.85
CA ALA A 143 -6.60 5.28 11.49
C ALA A 143 -7.75 5.44 10.49
N LEU A 144 -8.78 4.60 10.57
CA LEU A 144 -9.97 4.68 9.72
C LEU A 144 -10.73 5.99 9.95
N GLU A 145 -10.89 6.44 11.20
CA GLU A 145 -11.52 7.72 11.49
C GLU A 145 -10.72 8.89 10.89
N ASN A 146 -9.39 8.86 11.00
CA ASN A 146 -8.55 9.89 10.39
C ASN A 146 -8.59 9.86 8.85
N MET A 147 -8.64 8.68 8.22
CA MET A 147 -8.85 8.56 6.78
C MET A 147 -10.19 9.18 6.37
N LEU A 148 -11.27 8.87 7.09
CA LEU A 148 -12.60 9.41 6.81
C LEU A 148 -12.62 10.93 6.93
N ARG A 149 -12.03 11.49 8.01
CA ARG A 149 -11.91 12.94 8.19
C ARG A 149 -11.14 13.57 7.03
N LEU A 150 -10.03 12.96 6.61
CA LEU A 150 -9.20 13.45 5.51
C LEU A 150 -9.95 13.47 4.17
N ILE A 151 -10.72 12.42 3.88
CA ILE A 151 -11.59 12.33 2.69
C ILE A 151 -12.61 13.48 2.65
N HIS A 152 -13.06 13.96 3.82
CA HIS A 152 -13.99 15.08 3.94
C HIS A 152 -13.32 16.46 4.07
N GLU A 153 -11.98 16.55 4.10
CA GLU A 153 -11.29 17.84 4.21
C GLU A 153 -11.41 18.70 2.95
N ASP A 154 -11.57 18.09 1.77
CA ASP A 154 -11.59 18.76 0.46
C ASP A 154 -12.19 17.84 -0.60
N ASP A 155 -13.38 18.17 -1.07
CA ASP A 155 -14.13 17.45 -2.11
C ASP A 155 -13.53 17.62 -3.51
N THR A 156 -12.64 18.60 -3.70
CA THR A 156 -11.88 18.84 -4.94
C THR A 156 -10.50 18.20 -4.94
N TRP A 157 -10.16 17.43 -3.89
CA TRP A 157 -8.86 16.79 -3.81
C TRP A 157 -8.68 15.75 -4.92
N GLN A 158 -7.69 15.94 -5.78
CA GLN A 158 -7.45 15.07 -6.95
C GLN A 158 -7.32 13.57 -6.61
N ASN A 159 -6.85 13.19 -5.41
CA ASN A 159 -6.71 11.77 -5.02
C ASN A 159 -7.98 11.18 -4.39
N LEU A 160 -9.11 11.90 -4.37
CA LEU A 160 -10.29 11.53 -3.61
C LEU A 160 -10.84 10.14 -3.96
N LEU A 161 -10.91 9.80 -5.26
CA LEU A 161 -11.35 8.47 -5.69
C LEU A 161 -10.46 7.36 -5.14
N PHE A 162 -9.16 7.46 -5.36
CA PHE A 162 -8.17 6.51 -4.84
C PHE A 162 -8.33 6.34 -3.33
N SER A 163 -8.47 7.46 -2.62
CA SER A 163 -8.61 7.46 -1.17
C SER A 163 -9.90 6.82 -0.68
N LYS A 164 -11.03 7.04 -1.37
CA LYS A 164 -12.31 6.39 -1.05
C LYS A 164 -12.24 4.88 -1.27
N ILE A 165 -11.69 4.41 -2.39
CA ILE A 165 -11.55 2.97 -2.67
C ILE A 165 -10.68 2.30 -1.60
N ALA A 166 -9.51 2.90 -1.29
CA ALA A 166 -8.61 2.37 -0.28
C ALA A 166 -9.24 2.38 1.13
N TYR A 167 -9.98 3.43 1.48
CA TYR A 167 -10.74 3.49 2.75
C TYR A 167 -11.80 2.39 2.85
N PHE A 168 -12.64 2.24 1.82
CA PHE A 168 -13.70 1.22 1.84
C PHE A 168 -13.12 -0.20 1.87
N SER A 169 -12.00 -0.45 1.18
CA SER A 169 -11.31 -1.75 1.22
C SER A 169 -10.93 -2.15 2.66
N LEU A 170 -10.34 -1.21 3.42
CA LEU A 170 -9.95 -1.44 4.81
C LEU A 170 -11.16 -1.53 5.76
N LEU A 171 -12.20 -0.71 5.52
CA LEU A 171 -13.41 -0.71 6.33
C LEU A 171 -14.22 -2.00 6.17
N LEU A 172 -14.27 -2.58 4.98
CA LEU A 172 -14.88 -3.89 4.73
C LEU A 172 -14.27 -4.97 5.61
N GLU A 173 -12.94 -5.07 5.61
CA GLU A 173 -12.23 -6.08 6.38
C GLU A 173 -12.36 -5.86 7.89
N ARG A 174 -12.36 -4.60 8.33
CA ARG A 174 -12.65 -4.25 9.71
C ARG A 174 -14.05 -4.73 10.12
N ASN A 175 -15.08 -4.47 9.31
CA ASN A 175 -16.44 -4.91 9.63
C ASN A 175 -16.59 -6.43 9.57
N TYR A 176 -15.88 -7.11 8.66
CA TYR A 176 -15.81 -8.58 8.63
C TYR A 176 -15.20 -9.14 9.91
N LEU A 177 -14.13 -8.54 10.43
CA LEU A 177 -13.52 -8.92 11.71
C LEU A 177 -14.50 -8.77 12.90
N HIS A 178 -15.39 -7.77 12.82
CA HIS A 178 -16.45 -7.54 13.81
C HIS A 178 -17.75 -8.31 13.54
N LYS A 179 -17.83 -9.07 12.44
CA LYS A 179 -19.04 -9.78 11.99
C LYS A 179 -20.25 -8.84 11.79
N ASP A 180 -19.98 -7.63 11.31
CA ASP A 180 -20.99 -6.62 11.01
C ASP A 180 -21.46 -6.72 9.55
N GLU A 181 -22.39 -7.66 9.30
CA GLU A 181 -22.92 -7.91 7.94
C GLU A 181 -23.69 -6.72 7.37
N GLU A 182 -24.45 -5.99 8.21
CA GLU A 182 -25.18 -4.79 7.79
C GLU A 182 -24.21 -3.70 7.33
N GLY A 183 -23.15 -3.46 8.12
CA GLY A 183 -22.08 -2.55 7.76
C GLY A 183 -21.38 -2.96 6.46
N ILE A 184 -21.07 -4.25 6.27
CA ILE A 184 -20.47 -4.75 5.02
C ILE A 184 -21.38 -4.44 3.82
N ASN A 185 -22.67 -4.78 3.90
CA ASN A 185 -23.61 -4.56 2.81
C ASN A 185 -23.79 -3.07 2.49
N SER A 186 -23.81 -2.21 3.53
CA SER A 186 -23.85 -0.76 3.37
C SER A 186 -22.62 -0.24 2.60
N ILE A 187 -21.43 -0.73 2.95
CA ILE A 187 -20.17 -0.32 2.28
C ILE A 187 -20.13 -0.80 0.83
N ILE A 188 -20.56 -2.04 0.57
CA ILE A 188 -20.68 -2.57 -0.80
C ILE A 188 -21.58 -1.69 -1.66
N SER A 189 -22.73 -1.26 -1.12
CA SER A 189 -23.62 -0.33 -1.80
C SER A 189 -22.93 1.00 -2.12
N CYS A 190 -22.18 1.58 -1.17
CA CYS A 190 -21.39 2.79 -1.40
C CYS A 190 -20.32 2.61 -2.50
N ILE A 191 -19.62 1.47 -2.51
CA ILE A 191 -18.66 1.14 -3.57
C ILE A 191 -19.36 1.08 -4.93
N TYR A 192 -20.52 0.42 -5.01
CA TYR A 192 -21.27 0.33 -6.26
C TYR A 192 -21.95 1.60 -6.71
N GLN A 193 -22.11 2.60 -5.82
CA GLN A 193 -22.51 3.95 -6.22
C GLN A 193 -21.31 4.75 -6.73
N LEU A 194 -20.12 4.52 -6.16
CA LEU A 194 -18.88 5.20 -6.54
C LEU A 194 -18.37 4.77 -7.92
N LEU A 195 -18.32 3.45 -8.19
CA LEU A 195 -17.63 2.91 -9.37
C LEU A 195 -18.28 3.22 -10.73
N PRO A 196 -19.62 3.16 -10.92
CA PRO A 196 -20.23 3.34 -12.25
C PRO A 196 -20.09 4.76 -12.81
N ALA A 197 -19.98 5.78 -11.96
CA ALA A 197 -19.78 7.15 -12.40
C ALA A 197 -18.32 7.45 -12.78
N GLU A 198 -17.36 6.68 -12.25
CA GLU A 198 -15.93 6.95 -12.37
C GLU A 198 -15.18 5.92 -13.23
N LEU A 199 -15.83 4.83 -13.64
CA LEU A 199 -15.23 3.82 -14.53
C LEU A 199 -14.93 4.38 -15.94
N ASP A 200 -15.82 5.17 -16.52
CA ASP A 200 -15.58 5.84 -17.81
C ASP A 200 -14.45 6.87 -17.70
N GLU A 201 -14.34 7.54 -16.55
CA GLU A 201 -13.24 8.46 -16.22
C GLU A 201 -11.92 7.69 -16.07
N ILE A 202 -11.88 6.62 -15.28
CA ILE A 202 -10.71 5.74 -15.11
C ILE A 202 -10.25 5.17 -16.47
N CYS A 203 -11.19 4.76 -17.32
CA CYS A 203 -10.91 4.17 -18.62
C CYS A 203 -10.38 5.20 -19.62
N SER A 204 -10.80 6.47 -19.51
CA SER A 204 -10.45 7.57 -20.42
C SER A 204 -9.18 8.34 -20.03
N ILE A 205 -8.64 8.13 -18.83
CA ILE A 205 -7.34 8.70 -18.43
C ILE A 205 -6.25 8.17 -19.36
N GLU A 206 -5.63 9.08 -20.13
CA GLU A 206 -4.47 8.76 -20.94
C GLU A 206 -3.34 8.22 -20.05
N ASN A 207 -2.66 7.17 -20.54
CA ASN A 207 -1.47 6.62 -19.90
C ASN A 207 -0.28 7.59 -20.07
N VAL A 208 -0.33 8.75 -19.41
CA VAL A 208 0.82 9.64 -19.30
C VAL A 208 1.62 9.20 -18.08
N GLU A 209 2.58 8.30 -18.29
CA GLU A 209 3.56 7.97 -17.27
C GLU A 209 4.59 9.11 -17.19
N THR A 210 4.35 10.07 -16.30
CA THR A 210 5.45 10.90 -15.81
C THR A 210 6.27 10.07 -14.83
N ALA A 211 7.60 10.09 -14.97
CA ALA A 211 8.47 9.42 -14.02
C ALA A 211 8.14 9.93 -12.60
N PRO A 212 7.82 9.05 -11.64
CA PRO A 212 7.50 9.49 -10.30
C PRO A 212 8.72 10.19 -9.70
N PRO A 213 8.52 11.11 -8.73
CA PRO A 213 9.63 11.65 -7.97
C PRO A 213 10.42 10.53 -7.29
N LEU A 214 11.65 10.85 -6.88
CA LEU A 214 12.57 9.92 -6.22
C LEU A 214 11.89 9.11 -5.10
N LEU A 215 12.02 7.79 -5.12
CA LEU A 215 11.37 6.88 -4.17
C LEU A 215 11.67 7.29 -2.71
N GLY A 216 10.63 7.31 -1.88
CA GLY A 216 10.76 7.65 -0.46
C GLY A 216 10.96 9.14 -0.18
N SER A 217 11.06 9.99 -1.21
CA SER A 217 11.16 11.44 -1.02
C SER A 217 9.84 12.06 -0.55
N TRP A 218 9.93 13.19 0.13
CA TRP A 218 8.76 13.99 0.50
C TRP A 218 7.84 14.30 -0.70
N SER A 219 8.42 14.59 -1.86
CA SER A 219 7.69 14.83 -3.10
C SER A 219 6.97 13.58 -3.62
N GLN A 220 7.58 12.40 -3.52
CA GLN A 220 6.97 11.16 -4.00
C GLN A 220 5.80 10.72 -3.11
N LEU A 221 5.94 10.87 -1.79
CA LEU A 221 4.89 10.55 -0.84
C LEU A 221 3.68 11.48 -0.95
N ASN A 222 3.89 12.72 -1.42
CA ASN A 222 2.81 13.66 -1.72
C ASN A 222 2.37 13.69 -3.18
N TYR A 223 2.91 12.79 -4.00
CA TYR A 223 2.60 12.73 -5.43
C TYR A 223 1.14 12.29 -5.67
N SER A 224 0.56 12.76 -6.77
CA SER A 224 -0.82 12.42 -7.11
C SER A 224 -1.01 10.93 -7.40
N ARG A 225 -2.20 10.41 -7.11
CA ARG A 225 -2.65 9.03 -7.35
C ARG A 225 -3.80 8.97 -8.36
N THR A 226 -3.86 9.95 -9.26
CA THR A 226 -4.90 10.07 -10.30
C THR A 226 -4.63 9.22 -11.53
N SER A 227 -3.45 8.60 -11.65
CA SER A 227 -3.15 7.80 -12.83
C SER A 227 -4.07 6.59 -12.95
N LYS A 228 -4.39 6.18 -14.19
CA LYS A 228 -5.11 4.93 -14.47
C LYS A 228 -4.49 3.75 -13.72
N ARG A 229 -3.15 3.65 -13.74
CA ARG A 229 -2.41 2.62 -13.00
C ARG A 229 -2.69 2.64 -11.49
N SER A 230 -2.67 3.82 -10.85
CA SER A 230 -2.95 3.94 -9.41
C SER A 230 -4.36 3.49 -9.05
N LEU A 231 -5.35 3.82 -9.88
CA LEU A 231 -6.75 3.45 -9.66
C LEU A 231 -6.98 1.95 -9.89
N LEU A 232 -6.35 1.36 -10.91
CA LEU A 232 -6.40 -0.08 -11.14
C LEU A 232 -5.72 -0.87 -10.01
N ILE A 233 -4.63 -0.34 -9.42
CA ILE A 233 -4.02 -0.92 -8.21
C ILE A 233 -5.00 -0.85 -7.02
N ALA A 234 -5.73 0.25 -6.86
CA ALA A 234 -6.74 0.37 -5.80
C ALA A 234 -7.87 -0.64 -5.99
N LEU A 235 -8.35 -0.84 -7.23
CA LEU A 235 -9.35 -1.86 -7.56
C LEU A 235 -8.83 -3.29 -7.35
N ASN A 236 -7.59 -3.58 -7.72
CA ASN A 236 -6.95 -4.86 -7.42
C ASN A 236 -6.93 -5.15 -5.91
N ASN A 237 -6.57 -4.14 -5.12
CA ASN A 237 -6.56 -4.28 -3.65
C ASN A 237 -7.97 -4.46 -3.09
N LEU A 238 -8.97 -3.77 -3.64
CA LEU A 238 -10.37 -3.97 -3.28
C LEU A 238 -10.87 -5.39 -3.63
N GLY A 239 -10.50 -5.91 -4.80
CA GLY A 239 -10.77 -7.30 -5.18
C GLY A 239 -10.15 -8.31 -4.21
N CYS A 240 -8.91 -8.05 -3.75
CA CYS A 240 -8.28 -8.85 -2.70
C CYS A 240 -9.02 -8.76 -1.35
N SER A 241 -9.48 -7.56 -0.96
CA SER A 241 -10.29 -7.38 0.25
C SER A 241 -11.60 -8.16 0.16
N PHE A 242 -12.29 -8.12 -0.99
CA PHE A 242 -13.50 -8.92 -1.22
C PHE A 242 -13.25 -10.43 -1.10
N THR A 243 -12.14 -10.94 -1.63
CA THR A 243 -11.76 -12.35 -1.42
C THR A 243 -11.59 -12.67 0.07
N ARG A 244 -10.92 -11.78 0.83
CA ARG A 244 -10.67 -11.98 2.27
C ARG A 244 -11.95 -11.98 3.11
N ILE A 245 -12.99 -11.28 2.67
CA ILE A 245 -14.29 -11.24 3.34
C ILE A 245 -15.32 -12.20 2.68
N GLU A 246 -14.84 -13.16 1.88
CA GLU A 246 -15.65 -14.23 1.26
C GLU A 246 -16.76 -13.72 0.32
N LYS A 247 -16.56 -12.53 -0.25
CA LYS A 247 -17.43 -11.94 -1.28
C LYS A 247 -16.86 -12.22 -2.66
N HIS A 248 -16.86 -13.50 -3.05
CA HIS A 248 -16.15 -13.97 -4.24
C HIS A 248 -16.68 -13.40 -5.56
N GLU A 249 -17.99 -13.19 -5.70
CA GLU A 249 -18.57 -12.55 -6.88
C GLU A 249 -18.14 -11.08 -7.02
N ASP A 250 -18.19 -10.32 -5.91
CA ASP A 250 -17.72 -8.93 -5.89
C ASP A 250 -16.21 -8.84 -6.18
N SER A 251 -15.44 -9.79 -5.65
CA SER A 251 -14.01 -9.95 -5.92
C SER A 251 -13.73 -10.16 -7.41
N LEU A 252 -14.42 -11.12 -8.05
CA LEU A 252 -14.29 -11.41 -9.48
C LEU A 252 -14.62 -10.19 -10.33
N ARG A 253 -15.66 -9.43 -9.94
CA ARG A 253 -16.02 -8.18 -10.63
C ARG A 253 -14.90 -7.15 -10.58
N MET A 254 -14.27 -6.95 -9.43
CA MET A 254 -13.14 -5.99 -9.32
C MET A 254 -11.93 -6.43 -10.13
N PHE A 255 -11.56 -7.71 -10.07
CA PHE A 255 -10.45 -8.24 -10.87
C PHE A 255 -10.74 -8.20 -12.37
N GLY A 256 -12.00 -8.46 -12.78
CA GLY A 256 -12.44 -8.30 -14.16
C GLY A 256 -12.18 -6.88 -14.67
N LEU A 257 -12.61 -5.86 -13.93
CA LEU A 257 -12.36 -4.46 -14.28
C LEU A 257 -10.86 -4.14 -14.44
N VAL A 258 -10.01 -4.74 -13.60
CA VAL A 258 -8.55 -4.58 -13.65
C VAL A 258 -7.97 -5.21 -14.93
N LEU A 259 -8.37 -6.45 -15.23
CA LEU A 259 -7.91 -7.21 -16.39
C LEU A 259 -8.41 -6.61 -17.71
N ASP A 260 -9.69 -6.23 -17.78
CA ASP A 260 -10.32 -5.62 -18.96
C ASP A 260 -9.66 -4.28 -19.34
N ASN A 261 -9.00 -3.65 -18.37
CA ASN A 261 -8.24 -2.40 -18.56
C ASN A 261 -6.73 -2.61 -18.76
N GLY A 262 -6.29 -3.85 -19.01
CA GLY A 262 -4.92 -4.18 -19.37
C GLY A 262 -3.91 -4.11 -18.21
N HIS A 263 -4.38 -4.02 -16.96
CA HIS A 263 -3.49 -4.08 -15.81
C HIS A 263 -3.22 -5.51 -15.39
N LYS A 264 -1.94 -5.85 -15.24
CA LYS A 264 -1.51 -7.19 -14.87
C LYS A 264 -1.61 -7.40 -13.37
N LEU A 265 -2.13 -8.55 -12.97
CA LEU A 265 -2.16 -8.95 -11.56
C LEU A 265 -0.75 -9.39 -11.13
N ASN A 266 -0.31 -8.94 -9.96
CA ASN A 266 0.87 -9.53 -9.30
C ASN A 266 0.50 -10.93 -8.74
N SER A 267 1.49 -11.70 -8.28
CA SER A 267 1.24 -13.07 -7.80
C SER A 267 0.19 -13.14 -6.69
N TYR A 268 0.15 -12.14 -5.80
CA TYR A 268 -0.84 -12.09 -4.72
C TYR A 268 -2.26 -11.87 -5.26
N GLY A 269 -2.45 -10.85 -6.11
CA GLY A 269 -3.74 -10.56 -6.74
C GLY A 269 -4.21 -11.69 -7.65
N LEU A 270 -3.29 -12.32 -8.38
CA LEU A 270 -3.58 -13.47 -9.23
C LEU A 270 -4.07 -14.66 -8.40
N ALA A 271 -3.39 -14.98 -7.29
CA ALA A 271 -3.83 -16.05 -6.40
C ALA A 271 -5.24 -15.78 -5.85
N LYS A 272 -5.51 -14.55 -5.40
CA LYS A 272 -6.84 -14.13 -4.90
C LYS A 272 -7.94 -14.23 -5.97
N TYR A 273 -7.63 -13.80 -7.19
CA TYR A 273 -8.55 -13.92 -8.33
C TYR A 273 -8.90 -15.37 -8.64
N LEU A 274 -7.88 -16.24 -8.78
CA LEU A 274 -8.09 -17.66 -9.08
C LEU A 274 -8.81 -18.39 -7.94
N SER A 275 -8.55 -18.02 -6.69
CA SER A 275 -9.25 -18.55 -5.51
C SER A 275 -10.74 -18.20 -5.55
N SER A 276 -11.09 -16.94 -5.80
CA SER A 276 -12.49 -16.54 -6.00
C SER A 276 -13.14 -17.26 -7.19
N LEU A 277 -12.42 -17.42 -8.31
CA LEU A 277 -12.93 -18.12 -9.50
C LEU A 277 -13.21 -19.59 -9.22
N TRP A 278 -12.29 -20.26 -8.51
CA TRP A 278 -12.45 -21.65 -8.10
C TRP A 278 -13.68 -21.85 -7.21
N ILE A 279 -13.88 -20.97 -6.23
CA ILE A 279 -15.01 -21.06 -5.30
C ILE A 279 -16.34 -20.81 -6.00
N THR A 280 -16.40 -19.89 -6.96
CA THR A 280 -17.63 -19.56 -7.68
C THR A 280 -17.99 -20.59 -8.76
N GLU A 281 -17.01 -21.06 -9.54
CA GLU A 281 -17.29 -21.93 -10.70
C GLU A 281 -17.15 -23.43 -10.38
N GLY A 282 -16.25 -23.80 -9.47
CA GLY A 282 -15.98 -25.20 -9.12
C GLY A 282 -15.42 -26.06 -10.27
N ASP A 283 -14.98 -25.44 -11.37
CA ASP A 283 -14.42 -26.12 -12.54
C ASP A 283 -12.91 -25.89 -12.69
N LYS A 284 -12.15 -26.98 -12.59
CA LYS A 284 -10.69 -26.97 -12.66
C LYS A 284 -10.20 -26.50 -14.02
N ASP A 285 -10.84 -26.94 -15.10
CA ASP A 285 -10.41 -26.62 -16.45
C ASP A 285 -10.59 -25.13 -16.73
N THR A 286 -11.71 -24.54 -16.30
CA THR A 286 -11.95 -23.09 -16.37
C THR A 286 -10.86 -22.30 -15.63
N VAL A 287 -10.55 -22.66 -14.38
CA VAL A 287 -9.54 -21.92 -13.58
C VAL A 287 -8.15 -22.05 -14.20
N MET A 288 -7.75 -23.25 -14.63
CA MET A 288 -6.43 -23.47 -15.21
C MET A 288 -6.26 -22.80 -16.57
N ASN A 289 -7.29 -22.84 -17.43
CA ASN A 289 -7.28 -22.12 -18.70
C ASN A 289 -7.17 -20.61 -18.47
N ARG A 290 -7.91 -20.08 -17.50
CA ARG A 290 -7.84 -18.65 -17.17
C ARG A 290 -6.47 -18.25 -16.62
N PHE A 291 -5.87 -19.08 -15.77
CA PHE A 291 -4.49 -18.88 -15.32
C PHE A 291 -3.50 -18.81 -16.49
N LEU A 292 -3.59 -19.75 -17.45
CA LEU A 292 -2.71 -19.76 -18.63
C LEU A 292 -2.89 -18.52 -19.51
N GLU A 293 -4.12 -18.01 -19.62
CA GLU A 293 -4.43 -16.81 -20.41
C GLU A 293 -3.81 -15.55 -19.80
N ILE A 294 -3.89 -15.38 -18.48
CA ILE A 294 -3.49 -14.13 -17.81
C ILE A 294 -2.06 -14.15 -17.26
N ASN A 295 -1.44 -15.32 -17.10
CA ASN A 295 -0.09 -15.48 -16.56
C ASN A 295 1.00 -15.19 -17.60
N GLU A 296 1.08 -13.95 -18.05
CA GLU A 296 2.10 -13.52 -19.01
C GLU A 296 3.51 -13.43 -18.40
N THR A 297 3.63 -13.41 -17.08
CA THR A 297 4.90 -13.18 -16.36
C THR A 297 5.63 -14.48 -15.99
N GLY A 298 5.11 -15.64 -16.42
CA GLY A 298 5.76 -16.93 -16.17
C GLY A 298 5.77 -17.34 -14.70
N GLN A 299 4.80 -16.87 -13.91
CA GLN A 299 4.66 -17.25 -12.51
C GLN A 299 4.34 -18.75 -12.43
N SER A 300 4.95 -19.47 -11.49
CA SER A 300 4.57 -20.86 -11.26
C SER A 300 3.23 -20.91 -10.53
N PHE A 301 2.30 -21.76 -11.01
CA PHE A 301 1.04 -21.99 -10.31
C PHE A 301 1.27 -22.49 -8.88
N SER A 302 2.32 -23.30 -8.66
CA SER A 302 2.70 -23.80 -7.33
C SER A 302 2.95 -22.66 -6.35
N ASP A 303 3.56 -21.56 -6.81
CA ASP A 303 3.94 -20.45 -5.95
C ASP A 303 2.73 -19.66 -5.47
N LEU A 304 1.64 -19.66 -6.27
CA LEU A 304 0.37 -19.03 -5.91
C LEU A 304 -0.29 -19.70 -4.70
N THR A 305 -0.04 -21.00 -4.50
CA THR A 305 -0.58 -21.76 -3.36
C THR A 305 0.00 -21.32 -2.01
N ASN A 306 1.10 -20.56 -2.01
CA ASN A 306 1.63 -19.93 -0.80
C ASN A 306 0.75 -18.77 -0.32
N PHE A 307 0.02 -18.12 -1.24
CA PHE A 307 -0.91 -17.04 -0.91
C PHE A 307 -2.32 -17.58 -0.66
N GLU A 308 -2.74 -18.58 -1.45
CA GLU A 308 -4.07 -19.20 -1.38
C GLU A 308 -3.96 -20.72 -1.31
N PRO A 309 -3.89 -21.31 -0.10
CA PRO A 309 -3.70 -22.76 0.05
C PRO A 309 -4.79 -23.63 -0.58
N GLY A 310 -6.02 -23.11 -0.73
CA GLY A 310 -7.14 -23.81 -1.38
C GLY A 310 -6.86 -24.16 -2.85
N LEU A 311 -5.99 -23.41 -3.53
CA LEU A 311 -5.61 -23.69 -4.92
C LEU A 311 -4.81 -25.00 -5.07
N LYS A 312 -4.33 -25.61 -3.98
CA LYS A 312 -3.65 -26.92 -4.04
C LYS A 312 -4.54 -28.01 -4.61
N GLU A 313 -5.86 -27.91 -4.46
CA GLU A 313 -6.83 -28.84 -5.03
C GLU A 313 -6.74 -28.93 -6.56
N LEU A 314 -6.24 -27.88 -7.22
CA LEU A 314 -6.11 -27.79 -8.67
C LEU A 314 -4.80 -28.38 -9.19
N VAL A 315 -3.82 -28.62 -8.32
CA VAL A 315 -2.50 -29.18 -8.68
C VAL A 315 -2.49 -30.71 -8.63
N VAL A 316 -3.51 -31.32 -8.00
CA VAL A 316 -3.65 -32.78 -7.83
C VAL A 316 -4.18 -33.45 -9.09
#